data_AF-A0A8T2T4X7-F1
#
_entry.id   AF-A0A8T2T4X7-F1
#
_cell.length_a   1.000
_cell.length_b   1.000
_cell.length_c   1.000
_cell.angle_alpha   90.00
_cell.angle_beta   90.00
_cell.angle_gamma   90.00
#
_symmetry.space_group_name_H-M   'P 1'
#
loop_
_entity.id
_entity.type
_entity.pdbx_description
1 polymer ?
#
loop_
_entity_poly.entity_id
_entity_poly.type
_entity_poly.pdbx_seq_one_letter_code
_entity_poly.pdbx_strand_id
1 'polypeptide(L)'
;MTWNGGGIAGYVQVHCAGFCSDASHRLEIQKCISIRQVMPMLGVPDALVPIESFNCKVALRPGETVSLWVSVYVPPSQPPGIYTGEIIINALRSDAIYLPSIGSTTDTEEIQNALKDLTVKVDGLEDKPLPEMAEGLHAVKRELEQLQELFLASNGQLGSRSMDVDDDASLSYAVRVKLSVTVWDFVIPITPSLPAVFGVSETVIEDRFNVEHRSSAWYDALDMHYQWLLKYRISPYFCRWGDNMRVLTYTCPWPADHPKAEEYYSDPRLSVYAVAYTPALSNSFAAKEMLRKELEVLRTKNHWKKAYFYLWDEPLNLEHYEMIRSMSEEIRCTAPDARVLTTYYCGPNDISYAPGNFEAFVKVPSVLRPHTQIFCTSEWVFGTREDLVNDIIAELQPENHEEWWTYVCMGPTDPHPNWHLGMRGTQHRAVMWRVWKEGGTGFLYWGANCYEKALSPGAEVRFRRGLPPGDGVLFYPGQYFEPSLTEPVASLRLERLLNGLQDFEYLQLYASRFGRPAALALIEKTGLYLGPDRYTADHGAIDLMRAEIYHSLKADI
;
A
#
# COMPACT_ATOMS: atom_id res chain seq x y z
N MET A 1 21.89 0.42 20.98
CA MET A 1 22.25 -0.05 22.33
C MET A 1 22.65 -1.52 22.22
N THR A 2 23.84 -1.90 22.67
CA THR A 2 24.32 -3.29 22.62
C THR A 2 24.27 -3.89 24.02
N TRP A 3 23.45 -4.92 24.21
CA TRP A 3 23.41 -5.70 25.44
C TRP A 3 24.49 -6.78 25.35
N ASN A 4 25.70 -6.47 25.84
CA ASN A 4 26.85 -7.37 25.80
C ASN A 4 26.98 -8.21 27.09
N GLY A 5 25.85 -8.72 27.61
CA GLY A 5 25.78 -9.55 28.81
C GLY A 5 25.05 -10.85 28.53
N GLY A 6 25.67 -11.99 28.88
CA GLY A 6 25.20 -13.36 28.57
C GLY A 6 23.96 -13.82 29.34
N GLY A 7 23.11 -12.92 29.82
CA GLY A 7 21.92 -13.27 30.56
C GLY A 7 20.91 -12.14 30.57
N ILE A 8 19.70 -12.47 30.12
CA ILE A 8 18.44 -11.72 30.18
C ILE A 8 18.12 -10.84 28.96
N ALA A 9 16.92 -11.07 28.39
CA ALA A 9 16.32 -10.25 27.35
C ALA A 9 15.92 -8.88 27.92
N GLY A 10 16.30 -7.80 27.23
CA GLY A 10 15.91 -6.44 27.59
C GLY A 10 14.66 -5.99 26.82
N TYR A 11 13.92 -5.02 27.37
CA TYR A 11 12.87 -4.35 26.61
C TYR A 11 13.37 -2.98 26.16
N VAL A 12 12.99 -2.57 24.97
CA VAL A 12 13.18 -1.20 24.50
C VAL A 12 11.82 -0.53 24.38
N GLN A 13 11.71 0.64 24.99
CA GLN A 13 10.54 1.49 24.88
C GLN A 13 10.78 2.59 23.84
N VAL A 14 9.88 2.71 22.87
CA VAL A 14 9.98 3.73 21.82
C VAL A 14 8.87 4.76 22.00
N HIS A 15 9.25 6.03 22.02
CA HIS A 15 8.36 7.18 22.17
C HIS A 15 8.60 8.18 21.05
N CYS A 16 7.54 8.83 20.56
CA CYS A 16 7.66 9.93 19.62
C CYS A 16 7.24 11.24 20.31
N ALA A 17 8.16 12.19 20.42
CA ALA A 17 7.85 13.58 20.76
C ALA A 17 7.39 14.32 19.50
N GLY A 18 6.29 15.05 19.60
CA GLY A 18 5.57 15.61 18.45
C GLY A 18 6.39 16.48 17.51
N PHE A 19 5.94 16.56 16.26
CA PHE A 19 6.57 17.37 15.21
C PHE A 19 5.91 18.74 15.16
N CYS A 20 6.69 19.78 15.47
CA CYS A 20 6.24 21.17 15.48
C CYS A 20 7.06 22.00 14.49
N SER A 21 6.43 22.97 13.83
CA SER A 21 7.12 24.00 13.05
C SER A 21 7.41 25.24 13.89
N ASP A 22 8.31 26.10 13.39
CA ASP A 22 8.62 27.40 14.00
C ASP A 22 7.38 28.32 14.10
N ALA A 23 6.40 28.13 13.20
CA ALA A 23 5.12 28.82 13.21
C ALA A 23 4.07 28.15 14.12
N SER A 24 4.48 27.21 14.99
CA SER A 24 3.62 26.45 15.92
C SER A 24 2.57 25.53 15.26
N HIS A 25 2.68 25.25 13.96
CA HIS A 25 1.88 24.19 13.32
C HIS A 25 2.40 22.82 13.76
N ARG A 26 1.51 21.82 13.87
CA ARG A 26 1.86 20.48 14.37
C ARG A 26 1.39 19.38 13.41
N LEU A 27 2.15 18.31 13.35
CA LEU A 27 1.67 17.02 12.81
C LEU A 27 1.04 16.22 13.95
N GLU A 28 -0.19 15.76 13.74
CA GLU A 28 -0.87 14.90 14.71
C GLU A 28 -0.21 13.52 14.73
N ILE A 29 0.55 13.22 15.79
CA ILE A 29 1.37 11.99 15.90
C ILE A 29 0.56 10.74 15.57
N GLN A 30 -0.63 10.59 16.17
CA GLN A 30 -1.48 9.40 16.02
C GLN A 30 -1.96 9.16 14.57
N LYS A 31 -2.04 10.21 13.76
CA LYS A 31 -2.50 10.12 12.37
C LYS A 31 -1.36 10.17 11.36
N CYS A 32 -0.28 10.85 11.72
CA CYS A 32 0.81 11.19 10.80
C CYS A 32 2.03 10.28 10.98
N ILE A 33 2.15 9.57 12.09
CA ILE A 33 3.36 8.81 12.40
C ILE A 33 2.99 7.38 12.74
N SER A 34 3.61 6.43 12.03
CA SER A 34 3.53 5.01 12.37
C SER A 34 4.91 4.43 12.58
N ILE A 35 5.03 3.56 13.57
CA ILE A 35 6.25 2.82 13.90
C ILE A 35 5.94 1.33 13.79
N ARG A 36 6.73 0.62 13.00
CA ARG A 36 6.56 -0.80 12.70
C ARG A 36 7.85 -1.56 12.99
N GLN A 37 7.77 -2.73 13.59
CA GLN A 37 8.90 -3.64 13.72
C GLN A 37 9.17 -4.27 12.35
N VAL A 38 10.42 -4.27 11.94
CA VAL A 38 10.85 -4.97 10.73
C VAL A 38 11.13 -6.43 11.07
N MET A 39 10.29 -7.32 10.57
CA MET A 39 10.38 -8.76 10.77
C MET A 39 10.96 -9.44 9.52
N PRO A 40 11.87 -10.42 9.69
CA PRO A 40 12.47 -11.11 8.57
C PRO A 40 11.51 -12.13 7.96
N MET A 41 11.48 -12.20 6.64
CA MET A 41 10.84 -13.24 5.84
C MET A 41 11.93 -13.98 5.08
N LEU A 42 12.04 -15.30 5.27
CA LEU A 42 13.15 -16.10 4.71
C LEU A 42 14.55 -15.51 5.01
N GLY A 43 14.72 -14.90 6.20
CA GLY A 43 15.98 -14.27 6.60
C GLY A 43 16.23 -12.86 6.02
N VAL A 44 15.32 -12.33 5.20
CA VAL A 44 15.40 -10.98 4.64
C VAL A 44 14.45 -10.05 5.41
N PRO A 45 14.89 -8.89 5.92
CA PRO A 45 13.99 -7.92 6.55
C PRO A 45 12.93 -7.47 5.54
N ASP A 46 11.64 -7.70 5.81
CA ASP A 46 10.58 -7.34 4.86
C ASP A 46 9.25 -7.00 5.52
N ALA A 47 8.71 -7.82 6.42
CA ALA A 47 7.39 -7.56 7.00
C ALA A 47 7.43 -6.41 8.02
N LEU A 48 6.48 -5.48 7.93
CA LEU A 48 6.40 -4.26 8.76
C LEU A 48 5.25 -4.37 9.76
N VAL A 49 5.49 -5.08 10.85
CA VAL A 49 4.47 -5.37 11.87
C VAL A 49 4.21 -4.12 12.73
N PRO A 50 2.98 -3.62 12.81
CA PRO A 50 2.62 -2.52 13.71
C PRO A 50 3.06 -2.79 15.15
N ILE A 51 3.62 -1.78 15.81
CA ILE A 51 3.85 -1.82 17.25
C ILE A 51 2.85 -0.82 17.86
N GLU A 52 1.69 -1.29 18.31
CA GLU A 52 0.67 -0.41 18.88
C GLU A 52 0.89 -0.21 20.38
N SER A 53 1.22 1.04 20.79
CA SER A 53 0.96 1.67 22.10
C SER A 53 1.82 2.93 22.27
N PHE A 54 1.38 3.95 23.02
CA PHE A 54 2.22 5.11 23.41
C PHE A 54 3.49 4.74 24.19
N ASN A 55 3.62 3.46 24.55
CA ASN A 55 4.70 2.85 25.31
C ASN A 55 5.20 1.57 24.61
N CYS A 56 5.50 1.63 23.31
CA CYS A 56 5.96 0.52 22.47
C CYS A 56 7.08 -0.30 23.12
N LYS A 57 6.81 -1.52 23.60
CA LYS A 57 7.85 -2.41 24.16
C LYS A 57 8.28 -3.43 23.11
N VAL A 58 9.53 -3.31 22.65
CA VAL A 58 10.16 -4.30 21.77
C VAL A 58 11.10 -5.15 22.59
N ALA A 59 10.89 -6.46 22.58
CA ALA A 59 11.80 -7.41 23.23
C ALA A 59 13.08 -7.55 22.40
N LEU A 60 14.24 -7.46 23.04
CA LEU A 60 15.55 -7.68 22.44
C LEU A 60 16.25 -8.83 23.13
N ARG A 61 16.64 -9.85 22.36
CA ARG A 61 17.48 -10.94 22.87
C ARG A 61 18.97 -10.57 22.82
N PRO A 62 19.81 -11.15 23.69
CA PRO A 62 21.26 -10.97 23.61
C PRO A 62 21.79 -11.31 22.21
N GLY A 63 22.56 -10.40 21.61
CA GLY A 63 23.13 -10.54 20.27
C GLY A 63 22.17 -10.26 19.10
N GLU A 64 20.90 -9.93 19.37
CA GLU A 64 19.91 -9.62 18.34
C GLU A 64 19.96 -8.15 17.91
N THR A 65 19.69 -7.90 16.63
CA THR A 65 19.46 -6.55 16.09
C THR A 65 18.02 -6.46 15.61
N VAL A 66 17.24 -5.54 16.16
CA VAL A 66 15.89 -5.23 15.70
C VAL A 66 15.90 -3.88 14.98
N SER A 67 15.23 -3.84 13.83
CA SER A 67 15.06 -2.63 13.03
C SER A 67 13.62 -2.13 13.18
N LEU A 68 13.48 -0.80 13.23
CA LEU A 68 12.19 -0.12 13.27
C LEU A 68 12.00 0.68 11.99
N TRP A 69 10.82 0.57 11.40
CA TRP A 69 10.39 1.38 10.28
C TRP A 69 9.51 2.51 10.78
N VAL A 70 9.90 3.74 10.45
CA VAL A 70 9.15 4.95 10.80
C VAL A 70 8.57 5.53 9.53
N SER A 71 7.27 5.80 9.52
CA SER A 71 6.61 6.47 8.40
C SER A 71 6.01 7.76 8.86
N VAL A 72 6.25 8.82 8.09
CA VAL A 72 5.67 10.14 8.30
C VAL A 72 4.72 10.43 7.13
N TYR A 73 3.43 10.39 7.41
CA TYR A 73 2.38 10.83 6.51
C TYR A 73 2.16 12.33 6.68
N VAL A 74 2.25 13.08 5.59
CA VAL A 74 2.00 14.52 5.56
C VAL A 74 0.64 14.75 4.89
N PRO A 75 -0.38 15.24 5.63
CA PRO A 75 -1.68 15.52 5.05
C PRO A 75 -1.59 16.57 3.93
N PRO A 76 -2.43 16.50 2.87
CA PRO A 76 -2.45 17.51 1.80
C PRO A 76 -2.74 18.94 2.28
N SER A 77 -3.41 19.08 3.43
CA SER A 77 -3.73 20.36 4.06
C SER A 77 -2.62 20.89 4.99
N GLN A 78 -1.52 20.14 5.17
CA GLN A 78 -0.45 20.53 6.07
C GLN A 78 0.29 21.77 5.54
N PRO A 79 0.41 22.86 6.31
CA PRO A 79 1.12 24.05 5.85
C PRO A 79 2.59 23.75 5.54
N PRO A 80 3.17 24.39 4.50
CA PRO A 80 4.58 24.27 4.19
C PRO A 80 5.45 24.80 5.32
N GLY A 81 6.64 24.23 5.48
CA GLY A 81 7.57 24.59 6.55
C GLY A 81 8.45 23.43 7.00
N ILE A 82 9.37 23.73 7.91
CA ILE A 82 10.23 22.73 8.54
C ILE A 82 9.59 22.31 9.86
N TYR A 83 9.36 21.02 10.02
CA TYR A 83 8.81 20.42 11.23
C TYR A 83 9.90 19.59 11.90
N THR A 84 10.15 19.83 13.18
CA THR A 84 11.13 19.07 13.96
C THR A 84 10.43 18.26 15.03
N GLY A 85 10.83 17.00 15.17
CA GLY A 85 10.36 16.08 16.21
C GLY A 85 11.49 15.19 16.71
N GLU A 86 11.22 14.37 17.73
CA GLU A 86 12.21 13.44 18.28
C GLU A 86 11.61 12.04 18.45
N ILE A 87 12.37 11.01 18.13
CA ILE A 87 12.09 9.63 18.54
C ILE A 87 13.03 9.28 19.68
N ILE A 88 12.47 8.90 20.81
CA ILE A 88 13.17 8.57 22.04
C ILE A 88 13.10 7.06 22.24
N ILE A 89 14.26 6.42 22.37
CA ILE A 89 14.42 4.98 22.50
C ILE A 89 15.06 4.71 23.86
N ASN A 90 14.28 4.19 24.81
CA ASN A 90 14.71 3.91 26.17
C ASN A 90 14.97 2.42 26.37
N ALA A 91 16.15 2.04 26.88
CA ALA A 91 16.36 0.68 27.37
C ALA A 91 15.74 0.52 28.76
N LEU A 92 14.93 -0.53 28.92
CA LEU A 92 14.37 -0.96 30.20
C LEU A 92 15.20 -2.15 30.70
N ARG A 93 15.73 -2.07 31.93
CA ARG A 93 16.37 -3.22 32.59
C ARG A 93 15.30 -4.28 32.89
N SER A 94 15.65 -5.55 32.68
CA SER A 94 14.78 -6.71 32.97
C SER A 94 14.38 -6.83 34.45
N ASP A 95 15.14 -6.18 35.33
CA ASP A 95 15.01 -6.24 36.79
C ASP A 95 14.19 -5.06 37.32
N ALA A 96 13.76 -4.16 36.44
CA ALA A 96 12.74 -3.17 36.75
C ALA A 96 11.39 -3.88 36.80
N ILE A 97 11.16 -4.60 37.89
CA ILE A 97 9.83 -4.66 38.47
C ILE A 97 9.42 -3.19 38.58
N TYR A 98 8.46 -2.77 37.76
CA TYR A 98 7.62 -1.67 38.15
C TYR A 98 6.95 -2.15 39.44
N LEU A 99 7.59 -1.90 40.58
CA LEU A 99 6.83 -1.46 41.73
C LEU A 99 6.16 -0.21 41.17
N PRO A 100 4.82 -0.16 41.10
CA PRO A 100 4.16 1.12 40.89
C PRO A 100 4.87 2.07 41.85
N SER A 101 5.39 3.17 41.31
CA SER A 101 5.79 4.29 42.15
C SER A 101 4.71 4.41 43.20
N ILE A 102 5.09 4.39 44.48
CA ILE A 102 4.20 4.56 45.63
C ILE A 102 3.58 5.97 45.52
N GLY A 103 2.63 6.12 44.60
CA GLY A 103 1.33 6.72 44.84
C GLY A 103 0.46 5.56 45.29
N SER A 104 -0.34 5.81 46.31
CA SER A 104 -0.97 4.79 47.13
C SER A 104 -1.68 3.72 46.28
N THR A 105 -1.52 2.43 46.61
CA THR A 105 -2.28 1.33 45.99
C THR A 105 -3.80 1.53 46.09
N THR A 106 -4.24 2.40 47.00
CA THR A 106 -5.61 2.90 47.13
C THR A 106 -6.10 3.68 45.92
N ASP A 107 -5.28 4.54 45.28
CA ASP A 107 -5.78 5.44 44.22
C ASP A 107 -6.16 4.70 42.92
N THR A 108 -5.44 3.62 42.58
CA THR A 108 -5.70 2.86 41.33
C THR A 108 -6.87 1.89 41.49
N GLU A 109 -7.01 1.28 42.66
CA GLU A 109 -8.18 0.46 43.00
C GLU A 109 -9.44 1.34 43.16
N GLU A 110 -9.33 2.53 43.75
CA GLU A 110 -10.43 3.49 43.85
C GLU A 110 -10.91 3.95 42.47
N ILE A 111 -10.00 4.25 41.53
CA ILE A 111 -10.38 4.64 40.17
C ILE A 111 -11.04 3.47 39.41
N GLN A 112 -10.51 2.24 39.55
CA GLN A 112 -11.13 1.06 38.92
C GLN A 112 -12.51 0.74 39.51
N ASN A 113 -12.68 0.89 40.82
CA ASN A 113 -13.97 0.71 41.48
C ASN A 113 -14.95 1.82 41.09
N ALA A 114 -14.50 3.07 41.01
CA ALA A 114 -15.33 4.20 40.57
C ALA A 114 -15.78 4.06 39.11
N LEU A 115 -14.92 3.55 38.21
CA LEU A 115 -15.29 3.26 36.81
C LEU A 115 -16.31 2.11 36.71
N LYS A 116 -16.18 1.07 37.55
CA LYS A 116 -17.19 0.00 37.63
C LYS A 116 -18.52 0.53 38.14
N ASP A 117 -18.52 1.34 39.19
CA ASP A 117 -19.73 1.97 39.73
C ASP A 117 -20.41 2.90 38.71
N LEU A 118 -19.62 3.66 37.94
CA LEU A 118 -20.15 4.49 36.84
C LEU A 118 -20.80 3.64 35.74
N THR A 119 -20.20 2.50 35.39
CA THR A 119 -20.77 1.59 34.40
C THR A 119 -22.12 1.05 34.88
N VAL A 120 -22.20 0.61 36.14
CA VAL A 120 -23.47 0.15 36.75
C VAL A 120 -24.51 1.27 36.81
N LYS A 121 -24.10 2.51 37.10
CA LYS A 121 -25.00 3.67 37.10
C LYS A 121 -25.53 3.97 35.70
N VAL A 122 -24.70 3.86 34.65
CA VAL A 122 -25.12 4.08 33.26
C VAL A 122 -26.08 2.99 32.80
N ASP A 123 -25.78 1.73 33.09
CA ASP A 123 -26.65 0.59 32.76
C ASP A 123 -28.02 0.73 33.47
N GLY A 124 -28.04 1.24 34.71
CA GLY A 124 -29.26 1.51 35.47
C GLY A 124 -30.09 2.72 34.99
N LEU A 125 -29.62 3.45 33.97
CA LEU A 125 -30.35 4.56 33.34
C LEU A 125 -31.10 4.16 32.06
N GLU A 126 -30.80 2.98 31.48
CA GLU A 126 -31.39 2.54 30.19
C GLU A 126 -32.92 2.46 30.21
N ASP A 127 -33.52 2.19 31.38
CA ASP A 127 -34.98 2.01 31.55
C ASP A 127 -35.69 3.20 32.24
N LYS A 128 -35.03 4.35 32.44
CA LYS A 128 -35.61 5.49 33.19
C LYS A 128 -36.29 6.56 32.31
N PRO A 129 -37.31 7.26 32.84
CA PRO A 129 -37.94 8.37 32.13
C PRO A 129 -36.95 9.50 31.79
N LEU A 130 -37.13 10.13 30.62
CA LEU A 130 -36.26 11.18 30.05
C LEU A 130 -35.74 12.25 31.04
N PRO A 131 -36.56 12.83 31.95
CA PRO A 131 -36.07 13.83 32.90
C PRO A 131 -35.05 13.25 33.90
N GLU A 132 -35.30 12.04 34.40
CA GLU A 132 -34.42 11.35 35.36
C GLU A 132 -33.16 10.79 34.68
N MET A 133 -33.29 10.38 33.41
CA MET A 133 -32.15 9.96 32.60
C MET A 133 -31.18 11.13 32.35
N ALA A 134 -31.71 12.33 32.06
CA ALA A 134 -30.90 13.53 31.87
C ALA A 134 -30.17 13.96 33.16
N GLU A 135 -30.85 13.94 34.30
CA GLU A 135 -30.21 14.21 35.60
C GLU A 135 -29.15 13.15 35.94
N GLY A 136 -29.43 11.88 35.66
CA GLY A 136 -28.50 10.76 35.84
C GLY A 136 -27.24 10.89 35.00
N LEU A 137 -27.37 11.24 33.71
CA LEU A 137 -26.21 11.49 32.83
C LEU A 137 -25.40 12.72 33.28
N HIS A 138 -26.04 13.77 33.79
CA HIS A 138 -25.34 14.93 34.33
C HIS A 138 -24.56 14.60 35.62
N ALA A 139 -25.04 13.66 36.44
CA ALA A 139 -24.31 13.16 37.60
C ALA A 139 -23.11 12.30 37.18
N VAL A 140 -23.30 11.37 36.23
CA VAL A 140 -22.24 10.53 35.66
C VAL A 140 -21.13 11.38 35.04
N LYS A 141 -21.49 12.40 34.25
CA LYS A 141 -20.53 13.33 33.63
C LYS A 141 -19.66 14.04 34.68
N ARG A 142 -20.26 14.48 35.79
CA ARG A 142 -19.55 15.21 36.86
C ARG A 142 -18.57 14.31 37.62
N GLU A 143 -18.96 13.07 37.87
CA GLU A 143 -18.09 12.06 38.49
C GLU A 143 -16.93 11.68 37.54
N LEU A 144 -17.18 11.61 36.22
CA LEU A 144 -16.13 11.44 35.21
C LEU A 144 -15.14 12.61 35.18
N GLU A 145 -15.62 13.86 35.24
CA GLU A 145 -14.77 15.05 35.30
C GLU A 145 -13.89 15.06 36.57
N GLN A 146 -14.43 14.64 37.72
CA GLN A 146 -13.67 14.52 38.97
C GLN A 146 -12.59 13.42 38.91
N LEU A 147 -12.89 12.27 38.30
CA LEU A 147 -11.90 11.21 38.07
C LEU A 147 -10.79 11.66 37.11
N GLN A 148 -11.13 12.49 36.13
CA GLN A 148 -10.16 13.04 35.19
C GLN A 148 -9.21 14.04 35.87
N GLU A 149 -9.70 14.88 36.79
CA GLU A 149 -8.86 15.76 37.62
C GLU A 149 -7.95 14.98 38.58
N LEU A 150 -8.45 13.90 39.20
CA LEU A 150 -7.65 13.00 40.04
C LEU A 150 -6.52 12.32 39.24
N PHE A 151 -6.79 11.91 38.00
CA PHE A 151 -5.82 11.29 37.11
C PHE A 151 -4.75 12.28 36.60
N LEU A 152 -5.12 13.55 36.43
CA LEU A 152 -4.19 14.63 36.10
C LEU A 152 -3.34 15.05 37.30
N ALA A 153 -3.91 15.04 38.51
CA ALA A 153 -3.20 15.35 39.75
C ALA A 153 -2.15 14.27 40.11
N SER A 154 -2.42 12.99 39.86
CA SER A 154 -1.45 11.91 40.12
C SER A 154 -0.27 11.90 39.14
N ASN A 155 -0.47 12.41 37.92
CA ASN A 155 0.58 12.59 36.91
C ASN A 155 1.28 13.97 36.97
N GLY A 156 0.80 14.88 37.82
CA GLY A 156 1.18 16.30 37.82
C GLY A 156 2.23 16.72 38.86
N GLN A 157 2.67 15.87 39.78
CA GLN A 157 3.74 16.23 40.73
C GLN A 157 5.14 15.93 40.18
N LEU A 158 5.57 16.74 39.20
CA LEU A 158 7.00 17.04 39.00
C LEU A 158 7.25 18.47 39.48
N GLY A 159 7.58 18.63 40.76
CA GLY A 159 7.79 19.95 41.36
C GLY A 159 8.60 19.93 42.64
N SER A 160 9.90 20.19 42.51
CA SER A 160 10.81 20.77 43.51
C SER A 160 10.74 20.24 44.95
N ARG A 161 11.63 19.29 45.28
CA ARG A 161 12.16 19.18 46.65
C ARG A 161 13.60 18.69 46.62
N SER A 162 14.53 19.60 46.91
CA SER A 162 15.94 19.28 47.16
C SER A 162 16.05 18.44 48.44
N MET A 163 16.56 17.23 48.32
CA MET A 163 17.20 16.50 49.43
C MET A 163 18.09 15.42 48.82
N ASP A 164 19.36 15.46 49.21
CA ASP A 164 20.44 14.58 48.77
C ASP A 164 20.07 13.10 48.95
N VAL A 165 20.01 12.36 47.84
CA VAL A 165 19.93 10.89 47.80
C VAL A 165 20.82 10.41 46.65
N ASP A 166 21.64 9.40 46.97
CA ASP A 166 22.74 8.84 46.19
C ASP A 166 22.54 8.73 44.66
N ASP A 167 23.61 9.11 43.98
CA ASP A 167 23.75 9.39 42.55
C ASP A 167 23.94 8.12 41.67
N ASP A 168 23.20 7.02 41.94
CA ASP A 168 23.47 5.73 41.27
C ASP A 168 22.24 4.98 40.71
N ALA A 169 21.10 5.68 40.51
CA ALA A 169 19.84 5.05 40.11
C ALA A 169 19.15 5.61 38.83
N SER A 170 19.83 6.38 37.97
CA SER A 170 19.15 7.07 36.85
C SER A 170 19.77 6.96 35.45
N LEU A 171 20.69 6.04 35.20
CA LEU A 171 21.17 5.77 33.84
C LEU A 171 20.16 4.91 33.06
N SER A 172 18.96 5.44 32.81
CA SER A 172 18.17 4.98 31.66
C SER A 172 18.88 5.53 30.41
N TYR A 173 19.57 4.65 29.69
CA TYR A 173 20.24 5.04 28.45
C TYR A 173 19.15 5.30 27.40
N ALA A 174 18.73 6.56 27.30
CA ALA A 174 17.79 7.05 26.30
C ALA A 174 18.55 7.53 25.06
N VAL A 175 18.33 6.89 23.92
CA VAL A 175 18.81 7.39 22.62
C VAL A 175 17.74 8.30 22.05
N ARG A 176 18.11 9.55 21.73
CA ARG A 176 17.21 10.52 21.10
C ARG A 176 17.61 10.73 19.65
N VAL A 177 16.70 10.42 18.74
CA VAL A 177 16.86 10.61 17.29
C VAL A 177 16.05 11.84 16.90
N LYS A 178 16.72 12.94 16.55
CA LYS A 178 16.07 14.13 16.03
C LYS A 178 15.69 13.92 14.57
N LEU A 179 14.47 14.26 14.22
CA LEU A 179 13.94 14.18 12.86
C LEU A 179 13.50 15.57 12.41
N SER A 180 13.81 15.90 11.15
CA SER A 180 13.37 17.11 10.49
C SER A 180 12.65 16.74 9.20
N VAL A 181 11.43 17.24 9.04
CA VAL A 181 10.57 17.01 7.87
C VAL A 181 10.30 18.35 7.22
N THR A 182 10.72 18.49 5.96
CA THR A 182 10.41 19.69 5.18
C THR A 182 9.14 19.43 4.38
N VAL A 183 8.09 20.22 4.65
CA VAL A 183 6.84 20.23 3.89
C VAL A 183 6.94 21.33 2.84
N TRP A 184 6.86 20.94 1.57
CA TRP A 184 6.94 21.85 0.43
C TRP A 184 5.57 22.37 0.02
N ASP A 185 5.55 23.52 -0.66
CA ASP A 185 4.32 24.20 -1.09
C ASP A 185 3.79 23.65 -2.42
N PHE A 186 3.58 22.34 -2.47
CA PHE A 186 2.85 21.66 -3.52
C PHE A 186 2.24 20.36 -2.99
N VAL A 187 1.21 19.87 -3.68
CA VAL A 187 0.46 18.68 -3.27
C VAL A 187 0.58 17.62 -4.35
N ILE A 188 0.95 16.41 -3.95
CA ILE A 188 0.84 15.23 -4.81
C ILE A 188 -0.66 14.90 -4.97
N PRO A 189 -1.16 14.66 -6.20
CA PRO A 189 -2.59 14.47 -6.42
C PRO A 189 -3.12 13.23 -5.68
N ILE A 190 -4.35 13.33 -5.15
CA ILE A 190 -5.03 12.20 -4.50
C ILE A 190 -5.30 11.06 -5.49
N THR A 191 -5.69 11.40 -6.72
CA THR A 191 -5.81 10.46 -7.83
C THR A 191 -4.43 10.24 -8.42
N PRO A 192 -3.92 9.00 -8.44
CA PRO A 192 -2.64 8.71 -9.08
C PRO A 192 -2.64 9.08 -10.57
N SER A 193 -1.56 9.74 -11.03
CA SER A 193 -1.36 10.07 -12.44
C SER A 193 -1.04 8.82 -13.27
N LEU A 194 -0.48 7.78 -12.63
CA LEU A 194 -0.25 6.47 -13.23
C LEU A 194 -1.27 5.47 -12.66
N PRO A 195 -2.14 4.87 -13.52
CA PRO A 195 -2.92 3.70 -13.15
C PRO A 195 -2.00 2.53 -12.79
N ALA A 196 -1.97 2.15 -11.51
CA ALA A 196 -1.15 1.07 -11.01
C ALA A 196 -2.07 -0.03 -10.43
N VAL A 197 -2.30 -1.09 -11.20
CA VAL A 197 -3.26 -2.16 -10.87
C VAL A 197 -2.57 -3.39 -10.30
N PHE A 198 -3.08 -3.92 -9.20
CA PHE A 198 -2.44 -5.03 -8.49
C PHE A 198 -3.46 -6.11 -8.17
N GLY A 199 -3.12 -7.35 -8.55
CA GLY A 199 -3.97 -8.51 -8.30
C GLY A 199 -4.02 -8.91 -6.84
N VAL A 200 -5.21 -9.25 -6.37
CA VAL A 200 -5.45 -9.81 -5.03
C VAL A 200 -6.21 -11.12 -5.18
N SER A 201 -5.58 -12.23 -4.82
CA SER A 201 -6.13 -13.57 -4.93
C SER A 201 -7.21 -13.78 -3.87
N GLU A 202 -8.46 -13.96 -4.32
CA GLU A 202 -9.61 -14.20 -3.43
C GLU A 202 -9.47 -15.50 -2.65
N THR A 203 -8.99 -16.54 -3.32
CA THR A 203 -8.80 -17.87 -2.71
C THR A 203 -7.80 -17.82 -1.56
N VAL A 204 -6.80 -16.94 -1.62
CA VAL A 204 -5.85 -16.75 -0.52
C VAL A 204 -6.50 -15.97 0.62
N ILE A 205 -7.39 -15.02 0.34
CA ILE A 205 -8.19 -14.36 1.39
C ILE A 205 -9.11 -15.38 2.07
N GLU A 206 -9.80 -16.22 1.32
CA GLU A 206 -10.64 -17.30 1.83
C GLU A 206 -9.84 -18.23 2.76
N ASP A 207 -8.68 -18.71 2.31
CA ASP A 207 -7.80 -19.58 3.11
C ASP A 207 -7.24 -18.86 4.36
N ARG A 208 -6.81 -17.59 4.23
CA ARG A 208 -6.13 -16.85 5.31
C ARG A 208 -7.08 -16.24 6.34
N PHE A 209 -8.32 -15.96 5.98
CA PHE A 209 -9.32 -15.45 6.91
C PHE A 209 -10.32 -16.54 7.33
N ASN A 210 -10.21 -17.74 6.75
CA ASN A 210 -11.13 -18.86 6.97
C ASN A 210 -12.59 -18.44 6.75
N VAL A 211 -12.84 -17.75 5.64
CA VAL A 211 -14.16 -17.22 5.27
C VAL A 211 -14.72 -17.98 4.06
N GLU A 212 -16.03 -18.20 4.06
CA GLU A 212 -16.72 -18.85 2.95
C GLU A 212 -17.01 -17.83 1.84
N HIS A 213 -16.80 -18.24 0.58
CA HIS A 213 -17.08 -17.40 -0.59
C HIS A 213 -18.52 -16.87 -0.55
N ARG A 214 -18.70 -15.55 -0.77
CA ARG A 214 -19.98 -14.81 -0.71
C ARG A 214 -20.65 -14.73 0.67
N SER A 215 -19.99 -15.17 1.75
CA SER A 215 -20.44 -14.84 3.11
C SER A 215 -20.24 -13.36 3.40
N SER A 216 -20.91 -12.81 4.43
CA SER A 216 -20.70 -11.40 4.84
C SER A 216 -19.24 -11.14 5.21
N ALA A 217 -18.61 -12.04 5.95
CA ALA A 217 -17.20 -11.94 6.34
C ALA A 217 -16.25 -11.95 5.12
N TRP A 218 -16.62 -12.61 4.03
CA TRP A 218 -15.87 -12.57 2.78
C TRP A 218 -15.93 -11.18 2.13
N TYR A 219 -17.13 -10.56 2.05
CA TYR A 219 -17.27 -9.19 1.57
C TYR A 219 -16.49 -8.19 2.46
N ASP A 220 -16.57 -8.35 3.78
CA ASP A 220 -15.84 -7.50 4.73
C ASP A 220 -14.32 -7.64 4.55
N ALA A 221 -13.83 -8.86 4.34
CA ALA A 221 -12.42 -9.11 4.07
C ALA A 221 -11.97 -8.46 2.76
N LEU A 222 -12.75 -8.58 1.67
CA LEU A 222 -12.42 -7.91 0.41
C LEU A 222 -12.43 -6.38 0.57
N ASP A 223 -13.42 -5.82 1.27
CA ASP A 223 -13.51 -4.37 1.52
C ASP A 223 -12.33 -3.82 2.32
N MET A 224 -11.92 -4.54 3.36
CA MET A 224 -10.72 -4.20 4.11
C MET A 224 -9.48 -4.14 3.20
N HIS A 225 -9.27 -5.14 2.34
CA HIS A 225 -8.10 -5.16 1.44
C HIS A 225 -8.18 -4.05 0.40
N TYR A 226 -9.36 -3.78 -0.16
CA TYR A 226 -9.60 -2.68 -1.08
C TYR A 226 -9.20 -1.34 -0.45
N GLN A 227 -9.78 -1.01 0.71
CA GLN A 227 -9.51 0.25 1.42
C GLN A 227 -8.05 0.38 1.85
N TRP A 228 -7.44 -0.73 2.27
CA TRP A 228 -6.04 -0.76 2.71
C TRP A 228 -5.09 -0.48 1.54
N LEU A 229 -5.30 -1.09 0.37
CA LEU A 229 -4.45 -0.90 -0.81
C LEU A 229 -4.56 0.50 -1.42
N LEU A 230 -5.71 1.16 -1.33
CA LEU A 230 -5.86 2.55 -1.77
C LEU A 230 -4.90 3.52 -1.04
N LYS A 231 -4.53 3.22 0.21
CA LYS A 231 -3.54 4.02 0.97
C LYS A 231 -2.14 3.98 0.33
N TYR A 232 -1.85 2.94 -0.45
CA TYR A 232 -0.59 2.75 -1.18
C TYR A 232 -0.65 3.23 -2.63
N ARG A 233 -1.71 3.98 -3.01
CA ARG A 233 -1.93 4.49 -4.39
C ARG A 233 -2.05 3.36 -5.42
N ILE A 234 -2.57 2.22 -4.99
CA ILE A 234 -2.81 1.03 -5.81
C ILE A 234 -4.29 0.96 -6.15
N SER A 235 -4.61 0.63 -7.41
CA SER A 235 -5.94 0.23 -7.86
C SER A 235 -6.09 -1.30 -7.79
N PRO A 236 -6.62 -1.87 -6.70
CA PRO A 236 -6.71 -3.32 -6.56
C PRO A 236 -7.72 -3.92 -7.53
N TYR A 237 -7.43 -5.13 -8.01
CA TYR A 237 -8.42 -6.02 -8.60
C TYR A 237 -8.36 -7.38 -7.91
N PHE A 238 -9.51 -7.91 -7.53
CA PHE A 238 -9.65 -9.29 -7.08
C PHE A 238 -9.57 -10.22 -8.28
N CYS A 239 -8.97 -11.39 -8.09
CA CYS A 239 -8.75 -12.32 -9.18
C CYS A 239 -8.90 -13.79 -8.79
N ARG A 240 -9.38 -14.54 -9.78
CA ARG A 240 -9.39 -16.01 -9.85
C ARG A 240 -8.88 -16.42 -11.23
N TRP A 241 -7.79 -17.19 -11.26
CA TRP A 241 -7.33 -17.83 -12.48
C TRP A 241 -8.19 -19.07 -12.75
N GLY A 242 -8.74 -19.14 -13.96
CA GLY A 242 -9.40 -20.33 -14.49
C GLY A 242 -8.43 -21.22 -15.27
N ASP A 243 -8.97 -22.17 -16.01
CA ASP A 243 -8.19 -23.00 -16.92
C ASP A 243 -7.59 -22.16 -18.07
N ASN A 244 -6.43 -22.58 -18.57
CA ASN A 244 -5.76 -22.02 -19.74
C ASN A 244 -5.51 -20.50 -19.69
N MET A 245 -5.07 -19.96 -18.54
CA MET A 245 -4.72 -18.53 -18.36
C MET A 245 -5.89 -17.54 -18.54
N ARG A 246 -7.14 -18.03 -18.57
CA ARG A 246 -8.30 -17.15 -18.45
C ARG A 246 -8.36 -16.59 -17.03
N VAL A 247 -8.64 -15.31 -16.92
CA VAL A 247 -8.69 -14.60 -15.64
C VAL A 247 -10.08 -14.01 -15.43
N LEU A 248 -10.67 -14.31 -14.27
CA LEU A 248 -11.77 -13.49 -13.76
C LEU A 248 -11.15 -12.41 -12.89
N THR A 249 -11.33 -11.16 -13.28
CA THR A 249 -10.87 -10.00 -12.50
C THR A 249 -11.98 -9.01 -12.28
N TYR A 250 -12.03 -8.41 -11.09
CA TYR A 250 -12.98 -7.35 -10.78
C TYR A 250 -12.50 -6.53 -9.57
N THR A 251 -12.87 -5.26 -9.49
CA THR A 251 -12.49 -4.42 -8.34
C THR A 251 -13.58 -4.40 -7.25
N CYS A 252 -14.86 -4.42 -7.61
CA CYS A 252 -15.97 -4.44 -6.65
C CYS A 252 -16.65 -5.81 -6.64
N PRO A 253 -16.78 -6.48 -5.49
CA PRO A 253 -17.50 -7.76 -5.39
C PRO A 253 -19.02 -7.60 -5.44
N TRP A 254 -19.55 -6.39 -5.26
CA TRP A 254 -20.99 -6.13 -5.39
C TRP A 254 -21.39 -5.80 -6.83
N PRO A 255 -22.62 -6.17 -7.25
CA PRO A 255 -23.21 -5.78 -8.52
C PRO A 255 -23.26 -4.25 -8.73
N ALA A 256 -23.27 -3.79 -9.99
CA ALA A 256 -23.23 -2.37 -10.33
C ALA A 256 -24.40 -1.53 -9.80
N ASP A 257 -25.56 -2.14 -9.52
CA ASP A 257 -26.73 -1.46 -8.96
C ASP A 257 -26.69 -1.36 -7.42
N HIS A 258 -25.72 -2.01 -6.77
CA HIS A 258 -25.54 -1.95 -5.33
C HIS A 258 -24.84 -0.64 -4.90
N PRO A 259 -25.25 0.01 -3.79
CA PRO A 259 -24.63 1.27 -3.33
C PRO A 259 -23.11 1.19 -3.11
N LYS A 260 -22.60 0.04 -2.65
CA LYS A 260 -21.14 -0.19 -2.50
C LYS A 260 -20.37 -0.08 -3.82
N ALA A 261 -20.97 -0.43 -4.95
CA ALA A 261 -20.30 -0.30 -6.24
C ALA A 261 -20.02 1.17 -6.59
N GLU A 262 -20.98 2.06 -6.31
CA GLU A 262 -20.79 3.50 -6.46
C GLU A 262 -19.71 4.02 -5.49
N GLU A 263 -19.75 3.59 -4.22
CA GLU A 263 -18.73 3.95 -3.21
C GLU A 263 -17.30 3.59 -3.67
N TYR A 264 -17.14 2.39 -4.23
CA TYR A 264 -15.86 1.91 -4.75
C TYR A 264 -15.41 2.74 -5.95
N TYR A 265 -16.20 2.74 -7.02
CA TYR A 265 -15.76 3.24 -8.30
C TYR A 265 -15.61 4.76 -8.34
N SER A 266 -16.35 5.48 -7.48
CA SER A 266 -16.23 6.92 -7.31
C SER A 266 -15.11 7.36 -6.37
N ASP A 267 -14.42 6.46 -5.66
CA ASP A 267 -13.28 6.84 -4.79
C ASP A 267 -12.19 7.54 -5.63
N PRO A 268 -11.75 8.76 -5.24
CA PRO A 268 -10.75 9.50 -6.00
C PRO A 268 -9.35 8.88 -5.94
N ARG A 269 -9.05 8.05 -4.93
CA ARG A 269 -7.79 7.31 -4.82
C ARG A 269 -7.72 6.17 -5.85
N LEU A 270 -8.88 5.68 -6.30
CA LEU A 270 -8.99 4.65 -7.33
C LEU A 270 -8.86 5.29 -8.72
N SER A 271 -7.73 5.05 -9.38
CA SER A 271 -7.41 5.58 -10.72
C SER A 271 -8.23 4.89 -11.82
N VAL A 272 -8.23 3.55 -11.81
CA VAL A 272 -8.94 2.65 -12.73
C VAL A 272 -9.52 1.46 -11.97
N TYR A 273 -10.48 0.75 -12.57
CA TYR A 273 -11.07 -0.46 -11.99
C TYR A 273 -11.39 -1.54 -13.03
N ALA A 274 -11.23 -2.80 -12.61
CA ALA A 274 -11.59 -3.96 -13.41
C ALA A 274 -13.08 -4.26 -13.27
N VAL A 275 -13.75 -4.56 -14.39
CA VAL A 275 -15.13 -5.04 -14.42
C VAL A 275 -15.14 -6.54 -14.70
N ALA A 276 -15.96 -7.28 -13.95
CA ALA A 276 -16.09 -8.72 -14.09
C ALA A 276 -16.63 -9.11 -15.48
N TYR A 277 -15.88 -9.90 -16.24
CA TYR A 277 -16.41 -10.64 -17.39
C TYR A 277 -16.93 -12.01 -16.92
N THR A 278 -18.18 -12.04 -16.43
CA THR A 278 -18.81 -13.26 -15.89
C THR A 278 -18.86 -14.46 -16.84
N PRO A 279 -18.94 -14.30 -18.19
CA PRO A 279 -18.87 -15.46 -19.09
C PRO A 279 -17.51 -16.19 -19.07
N ALA A 280 -16.45 -15.60 -18.49
CA ALA A 280 -15.19 -16.30 -18.24
C ALA A 280 -15.36 -17.55 -17.37
N LEU A 281 -16.30 -17.53 -16.41
CA LEU A 281 -16.59 -18.66 -15.53
C LEU A 281 -17.51 -19.70 -16.18
N SER A 282 -18.52 -19.24 -16.92
CA SER A 282 -19.51 -20.08 -17.58
C SER A 282 -20.13 -19.29 -18.73
N ASN A 283 -19.91 -19.75 -19.97
CA ASN A 283 -20.46 -19.14 -21.19
C ASN A 283 -21.96 -19.44 -21.37
N SER A 284 -22.74 -19.27 -20.30
CA SER A 284 -24.17 -19.50 -20.25
C SER A 284 -24.94 -18.23 -20.63
N PHE A 285 -26.16 -18.39 -21.15
CA PHE A 285 -27.05 -17.26 -21.43
C PHE A 285 -27.27 -16.36 -20.20
N ALA A 286 -27.38 -16.96 -19.00
CA ALA A 286 -27.53 -16.22 -17.76
C ALA A 286 -26.31 -15.33 -17.44
N ALA A 287 -25.09 -15.84 -17.65
CA ALA A 287 -23.87 -15.05 -17.44
C ALA A 287 -23.78 -13.86 -18.40
N LYS A 288 -24.12 -14.08 -19.68
CA LYS A 288 -24.16 -13.00 -20.68
C LYS A 288 -25.20 -11.93 -20.33
N GLU A 289 -26.37 -12.34 -19.85
CA GLU A 289 -27.43 -11.42 -19.43
C GLU A 289 -27.03 -10.63 -18.16
N MET A 290 -26.31 -11.26 -17.22
CA MET A 290 -25.74 -10.54 -16.07
C MET A 290 -24.74 -9.48 -16.51
N LEU A 291 -23.79 -9.84 -17.39
CA LEU A 291 -22.82 -8.88 -17.94
C LEU A 291 -23.52 -7.71 -18.63
N ARG A 292 -24.56 -8.00 -19.43
CA ARG A 292 -25.34 -6.96 -20.11
C ARG A 292 -25.96 -5.97 -19.12
N LYS A 293 -26.60 -6.46 -18.05
CA LYS A 293 -27.21 -5.61 -17.01
C LYS A 293 -26.17 -4.77 -16.27
N GLU A 294 -25.03 -5.36 -15.91
CA GLU A 294 -23.90 -4.65 -15.31
C GLU A 294 -23.45 -3.49 -16.21
N LEU A 295 -23.27 -3.74 -17.51
CA LEU A 295 -22.88 -2.73 -18.50
C LEU A 295 -23.93 -1.64 -18.67
N GLU A 296 -25.22 -1.98 -18.73
CA GLU A 296 -26.31 -1.00 -18.84
C GLU A 296 -26.34 -0.02 -17.66
N VAL A 297 -26.01 -0.49 -16.45
CA VAL A 297 -25.89 0.38 -15.28
C VAL A 297 -24.59 1.20 -15.32
N LEU A 298 -23.43 0.54 -15.44
CA LEU A 298 -22.12 1.19 -15.32
C LEU A 298 -21.90 2.29 -16.36
N ARG A 299 -22.38 2.12 -17.59
CA ARG A 299 -22.23 3.12 -18.66
C ARG A 299 -22.93 4.44 -18.38
N THR A 300 -23.91 4.45 -17.48
CA THR A 300 -24.59 5.69 -17.07
C THR A 300 -23.81 6.48 -16.03
N LYS A 301 -22.74 5.91 -15.48
CA LYS A 301 -21.99 6.48 -14.35
C LYS A 301 -20.78 7.30 -14.80
N ASN A 302 -20.50 8.38 -14.09
CA ASN A 302 -19.36 9.26 -14.36
C ASN A 302 -18.00 8.55 -14.24
N HIS A 303 -17.93 7.51 -13.40
CA HIS A 303 -16.73 6.70 -13.22
C HIS A 303 -16.53 5.66 -14.34
N TRP A 304 -17.44 5.52 -15.31
CA TRP A 304 -17.30 4.55 -16.41
C TRP A 304 -15.97 4.68 -17.17
N LYS A 305 -15.48 5.91 -17.36
CA LYS A 305 -14.18 6.19 -18.00
C LYS A 305 -12.98 5.53 -17.30
N LYS A 306 -13.12 5.11 -16.04
CA LYS A 306 -12.09 4.40 -15.27
C LYS A 306 -12.14 2.88 -15.47
N ALA A 307 -13.21 2.35 -16.06
CA ALA A 307 -13.42 0.91 -16.24
C ALA A 307 -12.47 0.32 -17.28
N TYR A 308 -12.05 -0.92 -17.05
CA TYR A 308 -11.44 -1.79 -18.06
C TYR A 308 -11.84 -3.24 -17.82
N PHE A 309 -11.67 -4.08 -18.85
CA PHE A 309 -11.86 -5.52 -18.78
C PHE A 309 -10.51 -6.21 -18.98
N TYR A 310 -10.09 -7.02 -18.01
CA TYR A 310 -8.92 -7.87 -18.15
C TYR A 310 -9.38 -9.31 -18.40
N LEU A 311 -9.22 -9.76 -19.63
CA LEU A 311 -9.89 -10.96 -20.15
C LEU A 311 -8.97 -12.18 -20.24
N TRP A 312 -7.70 -11.96 -20.53
CA TRP A 312 -6.75 -13.03 -20.84
C TRP A 312 -5.35 -12.65 -20.43
N ASP A 313 -4.67 -13.58 -19.76
CA ASP A 313 -3.28 -13.42 -19.34
C ASP A 313 -2.33 -14.11 -20.34
N GLU A 314 -1.47 -13.33 -21.00
CA GLU A 314 -0.39 -13.81 -21.88
C GLU A 314 -0.81 -14.81 -23.00
N PRO A 315 -1.59 -14.38 -24.01
CA PRO A 315 -2.01 -15.25 -25.12
C PRO A 315 -0.82 -15.65 -26.01
N LEU A 316 -0.83 -16.89 -26.52
CA LEU A 316 0.35 -17.51 -27.15
C LEU A 316 0.19 -17.83 -28.65
N ASN A 317 -1.03 -18.01 -29.13
CA ASN A 317 -1.35 -18.48 -30.48
C ASN A 317 -2.62 -17.80 -31.00
N LEU A 318 -2.91 -17.92 -32.30
CA LEU A 318 -4.07 -17.28 -32.91
C LEU A 318 -5.40 -17.68 -32.26
N GLU A 319 -5.55 -18.91 -31.79
CA GLU A 319 -6.78 -19.34 -31.09
C GLU A 319 -7.05 -18.48 -29.86
N HIS A 320 -6.05 -18.23 -29.02
CA HIS A 320 -6.19 -17.37 -27.84
C HIS A 320 -6.54 -15.93 -28.26
N TYR A 321 -5.92 -15.42 -29.32
CA TYR A 321 -6.20 -14.07 -29.83
C TYR A 321 -7.64 -13.95 -30.35
N GLU A 322 -8.14 -14.95 -31.10
CA GLU A 322 -9.53 -14.96 -31.56
C GLU A 322 -10.53 -15.03 -30.41
N MET A 323 -10.20 -15.73 -29.33
CA MET A 323 -11.03 -15.76 -28.14
C MET A 323 -11.10 -14.38 -27.46
N ILE A 324 -9.97 -13.66 -27.36
CA ILE A 324 -9.95 -12.29 -26.86
C ILE A 324 -10.83 -11.38 -27.73
N ARG A 325 -10.71 -11.49 -29.06
CA ARG A 325 -11.55 -10.72 -30.00
C ARG A 325 -13.03 -11.01 -29.79
N SER A 326 -13.42 -12.28 -29.69
CA SER A 326 -14.80 -12.69 -29.46
C SER A 326 -15.37 -12.17 -28.13
N MET A 327 -14.61 -12.27 -27.04
CA MET A 327 -15.05 -11.73 -25.73
C MET A 327 -15.16 -10.21 -25.77
N SER A 328 -14.22 -9.53 -26.43
CA SER A 328 -14.25 -8.08 -26.63
C SER A 328 -15.45 -7.63 -27.47
N GLU A 329 -15.79 -8.34 -28.55
CA GLU A 329 -16.98 -8.08 -29.36
C GLU A 329 -18.26 -8.19 -28.54
N GLU A 330 -18.37 -9.22 -27.70
CA GLU A 330 -19.52 -9.40 -26.83
C GLU A 330 -19.72 -8.21 -25.87
N ILE A 331 -18.64 -7.74 -25.23
CA ILE A 331 -18.68 -6.55 -24.37
C ILE A 331 -19.06 -5.32 -25.20
N ARG A 332 -18.40 -5.11 -26.35
CA ARG A 332 -18.52 -3.91 -27.17
C ARG A 332 -19.83 -3.82 -27.94
N CYS A 333 -20.55 -4.92 -28.12
CA CYS A 333 -21.94 -4.90 -28.60
C CYS A 333 -22.86 -4.09 -27.69
N THR A 334 -22.60 -4.10 -26.36
CA THR A 334 -23.34 -3.30 -25.39
C THR A 334 -22.60 -2.01 -25.05
N ALA A 335 -21.27 -2.03 -24.98
CA ALA A 335 -20.43 -0.91 -24.57
C ALA A 335 -19.31 -0.63 -25.60
N PRO A 336 -19.59 0.06 -26.72
CA PRO A 336 -18.62 0.22 -27.82
C PRO A 336 -17.30 0.90 -27.42
N ASP A 337 -17.34 1.71 -26.37
CA ASP A 337 -16.27 2.49 -25.75
C ASP A 337 -15.55 1.76 -24.60
N ALA A 338 -15.92 0.51 -24.29
CA ALA A 338 -15.26 -0.29 -23.27
C ALA A 338 -13.78 -0.53 -23.61
N ARG A 339 -12.91 -0.38 -22.61
CA ARG A 339 -11.48 -0.67 -22.74
C ARG A 339 -11.17 -2.10 -22.34
N VAL A 340 -10.46 -2.82 -23.21
CA VAL A 340 -9.97 -4.18 -22.93
C VAL A 340 -8.46 -4.13 -22.71
N LEU A 341 -8.00 -4.80 -21.66
CA LEU A 341 -6.60 -5.01 -21.30
C LEU A 341 -6.15 -6.41 -21.70
N THR A 342 -4.99 -6.51 -22.35
CA THR A 342 -4.31 -7.77 -22.64
C THR A 342 -2.84 -7.68 -22.20
N THR A 343 -2.41 -8.62 -21.36
CA THR A 343 -0.99 -8.79 -21.00
C THR A 343 -0.28 -9.68 -22.02
N TYR A 344 0.99 -9.40 -22.32
CA TYR A 344 1.79 -10.25 -23.20
C TYR A 344 3.30 -10.08 -23.02
N TYR A 345 4.04 -11.17 -23.24
CA TYR A 345 5.49 -11.19 -23.35
C TYR A 345 5.99 -11.70 -24.71
N CYS A 346 5.08 -12.17 -25.58
CA CYS A 346 5.38 -12.60 -26.93
C CYS A 346 4.19 -12.33 -27.86
N GLY A 347 4.43 -12.35 -29.18
CA GLY A 347 3.37 -12.41 -30.17
C GLY A 347 2.84 -13.83 -30.39
N PRO A 348 1.81 -14.00 -31.24
CA PRO A 348 1.29 -15.31 -31.60
C PRO A 348 2.37 -16.13 -32.33
N ASN A 349 2.61 -17.35 -31.84
CA ASN A 349 3.71 -18.21 -32.29
C ASN A 349 3.45 -18.96 -33.62
N ASP A 350 2.22 -18.87 -34.14
CA ASP A 350 1.73 -19.55 -35.33
C ASP A 350 1.54 -18.62 -36.54
N ILE A 351 1.92 -17.34 -36.41
CA ILE A 351 2.00 -16.37 -37.51
C ILE A 351 3.45 -16.28 -38.01
N SER A 352 3.63 -16.37 -39.33
CA SER A 352 4.93 -16.08 -39.96
C SER A 352 5.13 -14.57 -40.07
N TYR A 353 6.03 -14.03 -39.26
CA TYR A 353 6.45 -12.63 -39.35
C TYR A 353 7.66 -12.46 -40.27
N ALA A 354 7.94 -11.22 -40.67
CA ALA A 354 9.19 -10.87 -41.32
C ALA A 354 10.38 -11.27 -40.41
N PRO A 355 11.56 -11.60 -40.98
CA PRO A 355 12.70 -12.05 -40.18
C PRO A 355 13.15 -10.97 -39.19
N GLY A 356 12.88 -11.19 -37.90
CA GLY A 356 13.27 -10.33 -36.78
C GLY A 356 12.83 -10.93 -35.45
N ASN A 357 13.72 -10.95 -34.44
CA ASN A 357 13.49 -11.67 -33.17
C ASN A 357 12.30 -11.15 -32.33
N PHE A 358 11.80 -9.93 -32.62
CA PHE A 358 10.75 -9.27 -31.83
C PHE A 358 9.55 -8.80 -32.66
N GLU A 359 9.52 -9.05 -33.98
CA GLU A 359 8.46 -8.55 -34.87
C GLU A 359 7.07 -9.03 -34.41
N ALA A 360 6.97 -10.30 -34.02
CA ALA A 360 5.72 -10.87 -33.50
C ALA A 360 5.21 -10.12 -32.26
N PHE A 361 6.13 -9.77 -31.36
CA PHE A 361 5.84 -9.06 -30.11
C PHE A 361 5.42 -7.62 -30.38
N VAL A 362 6.17 -6.88 -31.20
CA VAL A 362 5.83 -5.50 -31.57
C VAL A 362 4.47 -5.46 -32.25
N LYS A 363 4.14 -6.43 -33.12
CA LYS A 363 2.89 -6.42 -33.90
C LYS A 363 1.64 -6.89 -33.16
N VAL A 364 1.70 -7.20 -31.86
CA VAL A 364 0.53 -7.58 -31.06
C VAL A 364 -0.62 -6.55 -31.16
N PRO A 365 -0.39 -5.23 -31.05
CA PRO A 365 -1.45 -4.24 -31.25
C PRO A 365 -2.15 -4.34 -32.60
N SER A 366 -1.40 -4.59 -33.68
CA SER A 366 -1.98 -4.83 -35.01
C SER A 366 -2.86 -6.06 -35.09
N VAL A 367 -2.52 -7.13 -34.37
CA VAL A 367 -3.33 -8.35 -34.35
C VAL A 367 -4.60 -8.16 -33.52
N LEU A 368 -4.53 -7.42 -32.41
CA LEU A 368 -5.67 -7.26 -31.51
C LEU A 368 -6.57 -6.07 -31.81
N ARG A 369 -6.16 -5.13 -32.67
CA ARG A 369 -7.02 -4.01 -33.07
C ARG A 369 -8.29 -4.49 -33.79
N PRO A 370 -9.47 -3.87 -33.53
CA PRO A 370 -9.75 -2.81 -32.55
C PRO A 370 -10.20 -3.33 -31.17
N HIS A 371 -9.97 -4.61 -30.87
CA HIS A 371 -10.54 -5.33 -29.72
C HIS A 371 -9.80 -5.12 -28.39
N THR A 372 -8.63 -4.47 -28.39
CA THR A 372 -7.83 -4.15 -27.20
C THR A 372 -7.44 -2.68 -27.22
N GLN A 373 -7.53 -2.04 -26.05
CA GLN A 373 -7.17 -0.63 -25.84
C GLN A 373 -5.98 -0.48 -24.91
N ILE A 374 -5.77 -1.43 -23.99
CA ILE A 374 -4.65 -1.40 -23.05
C ILE A 374 -3.72 -2.56 -23.36
N PHE A 375 -2.57 -2.24 -23.94
CA PHE A 375 -1.53 -3.21 -24.28
C PHE A 375 -0.52 -3.26 -23.15
N CYS A 376 -0.52 -4.36 -22.38
CA CYS A 376 0.33 -4.48 -21.19
C CYS A 376 1.51 -5.43 -21.45
N THR A 377 2.72 -4.88 -21.57
CA THR A 377 3.91 -5.66 -21.98
C THR A 377 4.82 -6.02 -20.81
N SER A 378 5.44 -7.20 -20.89
CA SER A 378 6.46 -7.60 -19.91
C SER A 378 7.74 -6.77 -20.06
N GLU A 379 8.17 -6.16 -18.95
CA GLU A 379 9.44 -5.45 -18.83
C GLU A 379 10.69 -6.32 -19.06
N TRP A 380 10.53 -7.63 -18.96
CA TRP A 380 11.60 -8.61 -19.20
C TRP A 380 11.98 -8.69 -20.68
N VAL A 381 11.00 -8.58 -21.58
CA VAL A 381 11.18 -8.83 -23.02
C VAL A 381 12.12 -7.81 -23.64
N PHE A 382 11.90 -6.53 -23.34
CA PHE A 382 12.70 -5.47 -23.94
C PHE A 382 14.01 -5.19 -23.20
N GLY A 383 14.24 -5.76 -22.01
CA GLY A 383 15.56 -5.70 -21.36
C GLY A 383 16.14 -4.27 -21.35
N THR A 384 17.32 -4.06 -21.93
CA THR A 384 17.98 -2.75 -22.09
C THR A 384 17.74 -2.07 -23.45
N ARG A 385 16.85 -2.61 -24.28
CA ARG A 385 16.59 -2.18 -25.67
C ARG A 385 15.62 -1.00 -25.74
N GLU A 386 16.15 0.22 -25.64
CA GLU A 386 15.35 1.44 -25.85
C GLU A 386 14.80 1.57 -27.28
N ASP A 387 15.48 0.98 -28.26
CA ASP A 387 14.97 0.90 -29.63
C ASP A 387 13.69 0.05 -29.71
N LEU A 388 13.61 -1.06 -28.98
CA LEU A 388 12.39 -1.86 -28.91
C LEU A 388 11.25 -1.11 -28.20
N VAL A 389 11.56 -0.31 -27.18
CA VAL A 389 10.58 0.60 -26.56
C VAL A 389 10.03 1.59 -27.59
N ASN A 390 10.90 2.18 -28.41
CA ASN A 390 10.47 3.09 -29.48
C ASN A 390 9.61 2.38 -30.53
N ASP A 391 9.94 1.13 -30.89
CA ASP A 391 9.15 0.33 -31.83
C ASP A 391 7.74 0.04 -31.30
N ILE A 392 7.61 -0.29 -30.00
CA ILE A 392 6.29 -0.46 -29.34
C ILE A 392 5.49 0.84 -29.38
N ILE A 393 6.11 1.96 -29.00
CA ILE A 393 5.45 3.28 -28.99
C ILE A 393 5.00 3.66 -30.41
N ALA A 394 5.81 3.38 -31.43
CA ALA A 394 5.50 3.68 -32.82
C ALA A 394 4.37 2.81 -33.41
N GLU A 395 4.14 1.61 -32.86
CA GLU A 395 3.06 0.71 -33.30
C GLU A 395 1.69 1.10 -32.70
N LEU A 396 1.68 1.82 -31.59
CA LEU A 396 0.46 2.25 -30.91
C LEU A 396 -0.24 3.39 -31.67
N GLN A 397 -1.56 3.43 -31.57
CA GLN A 397 -2.44 4.42 -32.19
C GLN A 397 -3.24 5.19 -31.11
N PRO A 398 -2.69 6.27 -30.52
CA PRO A 398 -3.35 7.05 -29.47
C PRO A 398 -4.72 7.61 -29.89
N GLU A 399 -4.93 7.87 -31.18
CA GLU A 399 -6.21 8.30 -31.75
C GLU A 399 -7.33 7.26 -31.59
N ASN A 400 -6.97 5.98 -31.39
CA ASN A 400 -7.90 4.89 -31.09
C ASN A 400 -8.02 4.63 -29.57
N HIS A 401 -7.52 5.55 -28.75
CA HIS A 401 -7.44 5.43 -27.29
C HIS A 401 -6.57 4.24 -26.83
N GLU A 402 -5.52 3.93 -27.59
CA GLU A 402 -4.56 2.91 -27.20
C GLU A 402 -3.61 3.41 -26.11
N GLU A 403 -3.40 2.58 -25.09
CA GLU A 403 -2.55 2.81 -23.93
C GLU A 403 -1.45 1.74 -23.87
N TRP A 404 -0.28 2.15 -23.39
CA TRP A 404 0.84 1.23 -23.16
C TRP A 404 1.09 1.04 -21.68
N TRP A 405 0.76 -0.14 -21.17
CA TRP A 405 1.05 -0.51 -19.80
C TRP A 405 2.24 -1.47 -19.76
N THR A 406 2.89 -1.55 -18.62
CA THR A 406 3.99 -2.50 -18.40
C THR A 406 3.75 -3.33 -17.15
N TYR A 407 4.42 -4.48 -17.06
CA TYR A 407 4.41 -5.31 -15.86
C TYR A 407 5.75 -5.98 -15.61
N VAL A 408 5.98 -6.32 -14.33
CA VAL A 408 7.03 -7.24 -13.88
C VAL A 408 6.39 -8.48 -13.25
N CYS A 409 7.12 -9.58 -13.22
CA CYS A 409 6.69 -10.86 -12.63
C CYS A 409 7.95 -11.60 -12.14
N MET A 410 8.08 -12.89 -12.45
CA MET A 410 9.30 -13.67 -12.23
C MET A 410 10.55 -13.06 -12.89
N GLY A 411 10.37 -12.22 -13.92
CA GLY A 411 11.39 -11.38 -14.52
C GLY A 411 10.92 -9.92 -14.67
N PRO A 412 11.84 -8.99 -14.94
CA PRO A 412 13.29 -9.22 -15.05
C PRO A 412 13.96 -9.43 -13.68
N THR A 413 15.18 -9.97 -13.65
CA THR A 413 15.96 -10.22 -12.42
C THR A 413 17.12 -9.23 -12.30
N ASP A 414 17.85 -9.26 -11.17
CA ASP A 414 19.06 -8.45 -10.98
C ASP A 414 20.00 -8.51 -12.22
N PRO A 415 20.52 -7.38 -12.71
CA PRO A 415 20.50 -6.04 -12.11
C PRO A 415 19.21 -5.22 -12.39
N HIS A 416 18.20 -5.79 -13.05
CA HIS A 416 16.99 -5.05 -13.42
C HIS A 416 16.06 -4.83 -12.22
N PRO A 417 15.27 -3.75 -12.22
CA PRO A 417 14.34 -3.45 -11.15
C PRO A 417 13.18 -4.45 -11.12
N ASN A 418 12.82 -4.90 -9.92
CA ASN A 418 11.65 -5.74 -9.64
C ASN A 418 11.32 -5.69 -8.12
N TRP A 419 10.32 -6.44 -7.66
CA TRP A 419 9.96 -6.59 -6.23
C TRP A 419 10.28 -7.96 -5.66
N HIS A 420 11.31 -8.64 -6.17
CA HIS A 420 11.78 -9.87 -5.54
C HIS A 420 12.37 -9.57 -4.15
N LEU A 421 12.16 -10.50 -3.22
CA LEU A 421 12.69 -10.44 -1.88
C LEU A 421 14.22 -10.42 -1.91
N GLY A 422 14.84 -9.51 -1.16
CA GLY A 422 16.29 -9.37 -1.07
C GLY A 422 16.90 -8.37 -2.05
N MET A 423 16.11 -7.84 -3.00
CA MET A 423 16.53 -6.68 -3.79
C MET A 423 16.62 -5.41 -2.92
N ARG A 424 17.39 -4.43 -3.38
CA ARG A 424 17.59 -3.17 -2.65
C ARG A 424 16.36 -2.28 -2.76
N GLY A 425 16.17 -1.42 -1.76
CA GLY A 425 15.07 -0.45 -1.74
C GLY A 425 15.02 0.48 -2.97
N THR A 426 16.15 0.79 -3.60
CA THR A 426 16.18 1.57 -4.85
C THR A 426 15.77 0.75 -6.07
N GLN A 427 16.04 -0.56 -6.13
CA GLN A 427 15.58 -1.45 -7.22
C GLN A 427 14.04 -1.49 -7.26
N HIS A 428 13.41 -1.57 -6.08
CA HIS A 428 11.95 -1.54 -5.96
C HIS A 428 11.32 -0.23 -6.44
N ARG A 429 12.00 0.90 -6.26
CA ARG A 429 11.53 2.21 -6.73
C ARG A 429 11.77 2.40 -8.22
N ALA A 430 12.89 1.87 -8.71
CA ALA A 430 13.33 1.99 -10.10
C ALA A 430 12.36 1.34 -11.11
N VAL A 431 11.47 0.44 -10.68
CA VAL A 431 10.34 -0.04 -11.51
C VAL A 431 9.53 1.17 -11.99
N MET A 432 9.10 2.05 -11.08
CA MET A 432 8.29 3.22 -11.45
C MET A 432 9.09 4.30 -12.19
N TRP A 433 10.40 4.42 -11.93
CA TRP A 433 11.27 5.32 -12.70
C TRP A 433 11.39 4.87 -14.15
N ARG A 434 11.46 3.56 -14.40
CA ARG A 434 11.44 2.98 -15.73
C ARG A 434 10.15 3.29 -16.47
N VAL A 435 9.00 2.98 -15.85
CA VAL A 435 7.68 3.27 -16.41
C VAL A 435 7.59 4.73 -16.83
N TRP A 436 8.03 5.66 -15.96
CA TRP A 436 8.01 7.09 -16.26
C TRP A 436 8.94 7.47 -17.43
N LYS A 437 10.20 7.02 -17.41
CA LYS A 437 11.23 7.36 -18.42
C LYS A 437 10.86 6.82 -19.79
N GLU A 438 10.40 5.59 -19.85
CA GLU A 438 10.08 4.90 -21.10
C GLU A 438 8.71 5.33 -21.66
N GLY A 439 7.85 5.94 -20.83
CA GLY A 439 6.59 6.53 -21.29
C GLY A 439 5.38 5.60 -21.17
N GLY A 440 5.45 4.61 -20.28
CA GLY A 440 4.30 3.79 -19.92
C GLY A 440 3.18 4.62 -19.30
N THR A 441 1.94 4.35 -19.71
CA THR A 441 0.72 5.05 -19.28
C THR A 441 -0.04 4.29 -18.20
N GLY A 442 0.43 3.12 -17.79
CA GLY A 442 -0.09 2.35 -16.66
C GLY A 442 0.83 1.18 -16.30
N PHE A 443 0.50 0.51 -15.21
CA PHE A 443 1.30 -0.58 -14.67
C PHE A 443 0.42 -1.67 -14.09
N LEU A 444 0.77 -2.93 -14.34
CA LEU A 444 0.11 -4.10 -13.78
C LEU A 444 1.09 -4.92 -12.94
N TYR A 445 0.64 -5.39 -11.79
CA TYR A 445 1.31 -6.46 -11.05
C TYR A 445 0.33 -7.61 -10.80
N TRP A 446 0.75 -8.82 -11.18
CA TRP A 446 -0.16 -9.97 -11.27
C TRP A 446 -0.74 -10.41 -9.93
N GLY A 447 -0.04 -10.16 -8.82
CA GLY A 447 -0.47 -10.59 -7.49
C GLY A 447 0.26 -9.88 -6.34
N ALA A 448 -0.45 -9.59 -5.26
CA ALA A 448 0.13 -8.98 -4.05
C ALA A 448 -0.01 -9.84 -2.78
N ASN A 449 -0.80 -10.92 -2.82
CA ASN A 449 -1.00 -11.87 -1.72
C ASN A 449 -0.96 -13.34 -2.19
N CYS A 450 -0.25 -13.65 -3.27
CA CYS A 450 -0.27 -14.96 -3.90
C CYS A 450 0.64 -15.97 -3.18
N TYR A 451 0.28 -16.29 -1.93
CA TYR A 451 0.92 -17.33 -1.11
C TYR A 451 0.56 -18.75 -1.56
N GLU A 452 1.27 -19.74 -1.01
CA GLU A 452 0.75 -21.10 -0.94
C GLU A 452 -0.45 -21.17 0.02
N LYS A 453 -1.30 -22.18 -0.21
CA LYS A 453 -2.47 -22.47 0.62
C LYS A 453 -2.11 -22.60 2.10
N ALA A 454 -2.90 -21.96 2.95
CA ALA A 454 -2.78 -22.03 4.41
C ALA A 454 -3.76 -23.04 5.01
N LEU A 455 -3.39 -23.68 6.12
CA LEU A 455 -4.28 -24.57 6.88
C LEU A 455 -5.07 -23.82 7.97
N SER A 456 -4.62 -22.63 8.34
CA SER A 456 -5.26 -21.77 9.32
C SER A 456 -4.80 -20.31 9.12
N PRO A 457 -5.52 -19.32 9.67
CA PRO A 457 -5.17 -17.91 9.49
C PRO A 457 -3.74 -17.53 9.88
N GLY A 458 -3.30 -17.98 11.07
CA GLY A 458 -1.95 -17.75 11.59
C GLY A 458 -0.90 -18.75 11.12
N ALA A 459 -1.20 -19.60 10.14
CA ALA A 459 -0.23 -20.56 9.62
C ALA A 459 0.97 -19.86 8.98
N GLU A 460 2.11 -20.55 8.97
CA GLU A 460 3.34 -20.09 8.35
C GLU A 460 3.10 -19.53 6.94
N VAL A 461 3.71 -18.38 6.66
CA VAL A 461 3.71 -17.80 5.32
C VAL A 461 4.68 -18.57 4.43
N ARG A 462 4.15 -19.18 3.37
CA ARG A 462 4.92 -19.91 2.36
C ARG A 462 4.75 -19.26 1.00
N PHE A 463 5.87 -18.87 0.39
CA PHE A 463 5.89 -18.36 -0.97
C PHE A 463 5.66 -19.51 -1.96
N ARG A 464 4.99 -19.22 -3.08
CA ARG A 464 4.72 -20.22 -4.13
C ARG A 464 6.03 -20.78 -4.71
N ARG A 465 6.07 -22.09 -4.88
CA ARG A 465 7.18 -22.78 -5.56
C ARG A 465 7.29 -22.37 -7.02
N GLY A 466 8.52 -22.32 -7.53
CA GLY A 466 8.80 -22.01 -8.93
C GLY A 466 8.85 -20.52 -9.26
N LEU A 467 8.56 -19.64 -8.31
CA LEU A 467 8.69 -18.20 -8.44
C LEU A 467 9.88 -17.68 -7.62
N PRO A 468 10.53 -16.59 -8.05
CA PRO A 468 11.49 -15.88 -7.19
C PRO A 468 10.84 -15.53 -5.85
N PRO A 469 11.56 -15.65 -4.71
CA PRO A 469 11.03 -15.24 -3.42
C PRO A 469 10.48 -13.81 -3.48
N GLY A 470 9.30 -13.58 -2.91
CA GLY A 470 8.62 -12.28 -2.94
C GLY A 470 7.80 -11.98 -4.18
N ASP A 471 7.99 -12.67 -5.32
CA ASP A 471 7.14 -12.45 -6.49
C ASP A 471 5.69 -12.89 -6.21
N GLY A 472 4.72 -12.03 -6.57
CA GLY A 472 3.31 -12.20 -6.24
C GLY A 472 2.93 -11.84 -4.81
N VAL A 473 3.85 -11.30 -4.00
CA VAL A 473 3.63 -11.04 -2.57
C VAL A 473 4.18 -9.68 -2.17
N LEU A 474 3.33 -8.76 -1.70
CA LEU A 474 3.72 -7.43 -1.21
C LEU A 474 3.15 -7.10 0.17
N PHE A 475 2.25 -7.90 0.70
CA PHE A 475 1.74 -7.74 2.07
C PHE A 475 1.36 -9.09 2.65
N TYR A 476 1.47 -9.19 3.97
CA TYR A 476 1.36 -10.42 4.75
C TYR A 476 0.07 -10.46 5.58
N PRO A 477 -0.45 -11.67 5.91
CA PRO A 477 -1.58 -11.79 6.83
C PRO A 477 -1.15 -11.36 8.24
N GLY A 478 -1.86 -10.40 8.84
CA GLY A 478 -1.53 -9.90 10.19
C GLY A 478 -1.54 -11.00 11.25
N GLN A 479 -2.49 -11.93 11.16
CA GLN A 479 -2.67 -13.04 12.10
C GLN A 479 -1.51 -14.03 12.14
N TYR A 480 -0.60 -14.01 11.16
CA TYR A 480 0.65 -14.75 11.22
C TYR A 480 1.62 -14.17 12.26
N PHE A 481 1.63 -12.84 12.43
CA PHE A 481 2.52 -12.17 13.39
C PHE A 481 1.86 -12.01 14.75
N GLU A 482 0.57 -11.66 14.77
CA GLU A 482 -0.18 -11.45 16.00
C GLU A 482 -1.64 -11.89 15.81
N PRO A 483 -2.19 -12.82 16.60
CA PRO A 483 -3.53 -13.37 16.38
C PRO A 483 -4.67 -12.33 16.33
N SER A 484 -4.53 -11.22 17.07
CA SER A 484 -5.46 -10.08 17.13
C SER A 484 -5.35 -9.15 15.92
N LEU A 485 -4.24 -9.20 15.17
CA LEU A 485 -4.01 -8.31 14.03
C LEU A 485 -4.72 -8.84 12.79
N THR A 486 -5.92 -8.33 12.53
CA THR A 486 -6.75 -8.72 11.37
C THR A 486 -6.36 -7.97 10.10
N GLU A 487 -5.80 -6.76 10.22
CA GLU A 487 -5.34 -5.98 9.07
C GLU A 487 -4.10 -6.60 8.38
N PRO A 488 -3.92 -6.38 7.06
CA PRO A 488 -2.70 -6.78 6.38
C PRO A 488 -1.45 -6.05 6.91
N VAL A 489 -0.34 -6.79 6.98
CA VAL A 489 0.99 -6.28 7.32
C VAL A 489 1.74 -5.93 6.05
N ALA A 490 2.10 -4.65 5.87
CA ALA A 490 2.86 -4.21 4.70
C ALA A 490 4.26 -4.85 4.65
N SER A 491 4.77 -5.05 3.44
CA SER A 491 6.21 -5.29 3.24
C SER A 491 6.98 -3.97 3.09
N LEU A 492 8.29 -4.03 3.33
CA LEU A 492 9.23 -2.99 2.94
C LEU A 492 9.13 -2.71 1.44
N ARG A 493 8.94 -3.75 0.64
CA ARG A 493 8.79 -3.66 -0.82
C ARG A 493 7.56 -2.84 -1.22
N LEU A 494 6.44 -3.01 -0.53
CA LEU A 494 5.22 -2.22 -0.74
C LEU A 494 5.41 -0.74 -0.37
N GLU A 495 6.13 -0.44 0.72
CA GLU A 495 6.49 0.94 1.07
C GLU A 495 7.43 1.57 0.03
N ARG A 496 8.38 0.80 -0.50
CA ARG A 496 9.27 1.25 -1.58
C ARG A 496 8.51 1.42 -2.90
N LEU A 497 7.54 0.57 -3.22
CA LEU A 497 6.60 0.77 -4.32
C LEU A 497 5.84 2.09 -4.17
N LEU A 498 5.26 2.37 -3.00
CA LEU A 498 4.59 3.64 -2.72
C LEU A 498 5.53 4.83 -2.96
N ASN A 499 6.80 4.74 -2.53
CA ASN A 499 7.76 5.80 -2.80
C ASN A 499 8.10 5.96 -4.28
N GLY A 500 8.20 4.86 -5.04
CA GLY A 500 8.37 4.90 -6.49
C GLY A 500 7.17 5.56 -7.20
N LEU A 501 5.95 5.22 -6.79
CA LEU A 501 4.72 5.85 -7.28
C LEU A 501 4.66 7.34 -6.92
N GLN A 502 5.16 7.74 -5.75
CA GLN A 502 5.28 9.15 -5.39
C GLN A 502 6.34 9.85 -6.26
N ASP A 503 7.51 9.24 -6.48
CA ASP A 503 8.54 9.81 -7.37
C ASP A 503 8.02 10.04 -8.78
N PHE A 504 7.16 9.14 -9.28
CA PHE A 504 6.46 9.34 -10.55
C PHE A 504 5.68 10.66 -10.56
N GLU A 505 4.97 11.00 -9.48
CA GLU A 505 4.22 12.26 -9.35
C GLU A 505 5.13 13.48 -9.27
N TYR A 506 6.28 13.37 -8.61
CA TYR A 506 7.29 14.42 -8.62
C TYR A 506 7.75 14.72 -10.05
N LEU A 507 8.05 13.67 -10.82
CA LEU A 507 8.50 13.81 -12.20
C LEU A 507 7.37 14.32 -13.12
N GLN A 508 6.12 13.89 -12.90
CA GLN A 508 4.96 14.43 -13.62
C GLN A 508 4.72 15.90 -13.30
N LEU A 509 4.81 16.29 -12.02
CA LEU A 509 4.68 17.68 -11.62
C LEU A 509 5.75 18.54 -12.31
N TYR A 510 7.01 18.11 -12.29
CA TYR A 510 8.10 18.82 -12.95
C TYR A 510 7.90 18.89 -14.48
N ALA A 511 7.53 17.78 -15.12
CA ALA A 511 7.28 17.73 -16.55
C ALA A 511 6.08 18.58 -16.98
N SER A 512 5.04 18.69 -16.15
CA SER A 512 3.88 19.55 -16.44
C SER A 512 4.22 21.04 -16.49
N ARG A 513 5.31 21.45 -15.81
CA ARG A 513 5.78 22.84 -15.73
C ARG A 513 6.87 23.15 -16.75
N PHE A 514 7.86 22.26 -16.87
CA PHE A 514 9.07 22.51 -17.66
C PHE A 514 9.19 21.63 -18.93
N GLY A 515 8.22 20.75 -19.15
CA GLY A 515 8.21 19.80 -20.26
C GLY A 515 8.97 18.50 -19.98
N ARG A 516 8.58 17.42 -20.69
CA ARG A 516 9.22 16.10 -20.60
C ARG A 516 10.74 16.12 -20.86
N PRO A 517 11.28 16.88 -21.83
CA PRO A 517 12.73 16.94 -22.05
C PRO A 517 13.51 17.47 -20.84
N ALA A 518 12.99 18.48 -20.14
CA ALA A 518 13.63 19.01 -18.93
C ALA A 518 13.61 17.98 -17.79
N ALA A 519 12.49 17.26 -17.63
CA ALA A 519 12.37 16.19 -16.65
C ALA A 519 13.31 15.00 -16.93
N LEU A 520 13.52 14.65 -18.21
CA LEU A 520 14.51 13.66 -18.63
C LEU A 520 15.95 14.13 -18.30
N ALA A 521 16.27 15.39 -18.58
CA ALA A 521 17.56 15.96 -18.22
C ALA A 521 17.77 16.00 -16.69
N LEU A 522 16.71 16.19 -15.90
CA LEU A 522 16.76 16.15 -14.45
C LEU A 522 17.11 14.75 -13.92
N ILE A 523 16.47 13.69 -14.40
CA ILE A 523 16.77 12.32 -13.95
C ILE A 523 18.19 11.90 -14.34
N GLU A 524 18.70 12.38 -15.49
CA GLU A 524 20.08 12.16 -15.91
C GLU A 524 21.08 12.95 -15.05
N LYS A 525 20.86 14.27 -14.88
CA LYS A 525 21.69 15.16 -14.06
C LYS A 525 21.85 14.64 -12.63
N THR A 526 20.78 14.11 -12.06
CA THR A 526 20.76 13.61 -10.68
C THR A 526 21.29 12.18 -10.54
N GLY A 527 21.48 11.47 -11.65
CA GLY A 527 21.85 10.06 -11.67
C GLY A 527 20.76 9.13 -11.14
N LEU A 528 19.49 9.58 -11.14
CA LEU A 528 18.37 8.80 -10.59
C LEU A 528 18.18 7.49 -11.36
N TYR A 529 17.99 7.59 -12.68
CA TYR A 529 17.71 6.46 -13.56
C TYR A 529 18.15 6.76 -15.01
N LEU A 530 19.05 5.95 -15.55
CA LEU A 530 19.51 6.04 -16.95
C LEU A 530 18.99 4.87 -17.79
N GLY A 531 18.79 3.71 -17.18
CA GLY A 531 18.26 2.51 -17.82
C GLY A 531 18.08 1.38 -16.83
N PRO A 532 17.54 0.23 -17.25
CA PRO A 532 17.13 -0.83 -16.34
C PRO A 532 18.28 -1.57 -15.68
N ASP A 533 19.52 -1.38 -16.11
CA ASP A 533 20.73 -1.87 -15.45
C ASP A 533 21.59 -0.72 -14.87
N ARG A 534 21.15 0.54 -15.00
CA ARG A 534 21.88 1.77 -14.64
C ARG A 534 20.99 2.78 -13.95
N TYR A 535 20.93 2.69 -12.63
CA TYR A 535 20.16 3.58 -11.76
C TYR A 535 20.81 3.67 -10.37
N THR A 536 20.41 4.67 -9.58
CA THR A 536 21.06 4.93 -8.29
C THR A 536 20.93 3.75 -7.32
N ALA A 537 22.03 3.39 -6.67
CA ALA A 537 22.04 2.51 -5.50
C ALA A 537 21.86 3.29 -4.18
N ASP A 538 21.99 4.62 -4.22
CA ASP A 538 22.02 5.49 -3.05
C ASP A 538 20.81 6.43 -3.01
N HIS A 539 20.39 6.79 -1.80
CA HIS A 539 19.25 7.68 -1.58
C HIS A 539 19.54 9.14 -1.95
N GLY A 540 20.80 9.58 -1.96
CA GLY A 540 21.17 10.98 -2.23
C GLY A 540 20.73 11.49 -3.61
N ALA A 541 20.75 10.65 -4.65
CA ALA A 541 20.26 11.03 -5.98
C ALA A 541 18.75 11.36 -5.99
N ILE A 542 17.97 10.65 -5.16
CA ILE A 542 16.53 10.90 -5.00
C ILE A 542 16.33 12.24 -4.27
N ASP A 543 17.06 12.47 -3.19
CA ASP A 543 16.94 13.71 -2.41
C ASP A 543 17.36 14.92 -3.24
N LEU A 544 18.43 14.78 -4.03
CA LEU A 544 18.86 15.79 -4.99
C LEU A 544 17.79 16.07 -6.04
N MET A 545 17.19 15.03 -6.64
CA MET A 545 16.09 15.19 -7.59
C MET A 545 14.92 15.96 -6.97
N ARG A 546 14.48 15.57 -5.77
CA ARG A 546 13.36 16.25 -5.11
C ARG A 546 13.70 17.68 -4.70
N ALA A 547 14.92 17.95 -4.26
CA ALA A 547 15.39 19.31 -3.95
C ALA A 547 15.44 20.20 -5.20
N GLU A 548 15.93 19.69 -6.32
CA GLU A 548 15.96 20.40 -7.61
C GLU A 548 14.55 20.72 -8.12
N ILE A 549 13.61 19.77 -7.99
CA ILE A 549 12.18 20.02 -8.28
C ILE A 549 11.66 21.15 -7.40
N TYR A 550 11.88 21.08 -6.09
CA TYR A 550 11.42 22.10 -5.16
C TYR A 550 11.99 23.49 -5.50
N HIS A 551 13.31 23.59 -5.69
CA HIS A 551 13.96 24.87 -6.01
C HIS A 551 13.47 25.45 -7.34
N SER A 552 13.28 24.60 -8.36
CA SER A 552 12.79 25.03 -9.67
C SER A 552 11.36 25.54 -9.60
N LEU A 553 10.48 24.83 -8.87
CA LEU A 553 9.08 25.24 -8.71
C LEU A 553 8.94 26.52 -7.87
N LYS A 554 9.84 26.74 -6.90
CA LYS A 554 9.85 27.97 -6.09
C LYS A 554 10.35 29.19 -6.87
N ALA A 555 11.32 29.01 -7.77
CA ALA A 555 11.89 30.12 -8.54
C ALA A 555 10.96 30.65 -9.66
N ASP A 556 9.91 29.90 -9.98
CA ASP A 556 8.89 30.23 -10.99
C ASP A 556 7.67 30.97 -10.39
N ILE A 557 7.67 31.20 -9.07
CA ILE A 557 6.70 32.01 -8.30
C ILE A 557 7.37 33.34 -7.94
#